data_AF-A0A453PZF6-F1
#
_entry.id   AF-A0A453PZF6-F1
#
_cell.length_a   1.000
_cell.length_b   1.000
_cell.length_c   1.000
_cell.angle_alpha   90.00
_cell.angle_beta   90.00
_cell.angle_gamma   90.00
#
_symmetry.space_group_name_H-M   'P 1'
#
loop_
_entity.id
_entity.type
_entity.pdbx_description
1 polymer ?
#
loop_
_entity_poly.entity_id
_entity_poly.type
_entity_poly.pdbx_seq_one_letter_code
_entity_poly.pdbx_strand_id
1 'polypeptide(L)'
;LQTEDIDECHLKDEYPCYGVCTNTPGSHTCQCPPGTSGGATAKNGCRPKDNFTLALKTVIGVGVGVFMSVFMCFWLYLGLQKRKLIKAKRNFFEHNGGVILQQQMRSNRGTAVGGGGGFKIFSEEELEKATNNFATDQVLGRGGHGIVYKGVLEDETVVAIKKSKMMEKSDIKEFAREMLILSQINHRNVVKLLGCCLDVEVPMLVYEYVSNGTLYHFIHGKELNNDTALDTRLRIAAESAEALAYMHTSASPPILHGDVKTANILLDNNLTAKVSDFGASKLAPSDEVQIATLVQGTCGYLDPEYLMTCQLTDKSDV
;
A
#
# COMPACT_ATOMS: atom_id res chain seq x y z
N LEU A 1 -67.75 -59.48 33.22
CA LEU A 1 -68.31 -58.12 33.24
C LEU A 1 -67.89 -57.47 31.94
N GLN A 2 -68.82 -57.38 30.98
CA GLN A 2 -68.58 -56.70 29.71
C GLN A 2 -68.87 -55.22 30.01
N THR A 3 -67.82 -54.41 30.14
CA THR A 3 -67.98 -52.97 30.33
C THR A 3 -68.42 -52.40 28.98
N GLU A 4 -69.69 -52.01 28.90
CA GLU A 4 -70.19 -51.27 27.75
C GLU A 4 -69.55 -49.88 27.75
N ASP A 5 -69.02 -49.49 26.59
CA ASP A 5 -68.43 -48.18 26.37
C ASP A 5 -69.53 -47.11 26.43
N ILE A 6 -69.31 -46.04 27.20
CA ILE A 6 -70.26 -44.96 27.32
C ILE A 6 -69.98 -43.99 26.17
N ASP A 7 -70.98 -43.70 25.34
CA ASP A 7 -70.83 -42.67 24.31
C ASP A 7 -70.95 -41.28 24.93
N GLU A 8 -69.81 -40.67 25.28
CA GLU A 8 -69.81 -39.37 25.94
C GLU A 8 -70.29 -38.23 25.03
N CYS A 9 -70.36 -38.44 23.70
CA CYS A 9 -70.90 -37.46 22.77
C CYS A 9 -72.42 -37.27 22.90
N HIS A 10 -73.12 -38.22 23.50
CA HIS A 10 -74.54 -38.11 23.85
C HIS A 10 -74.78 -37.41 25.20
N LEU A 11 -73.74 -37.24 26.04
CA LEU A 11 -73.80 -36.69 27.40
C LEU A 11 -73.24 -35.26 27.47
N LYS A 12 -73.88 -34.33 26.75
CA LYS A 12 -73.38 -32.95 26.57
C LYS A 12 -73.26 -32.10 27.85
N ASP A 13 -74.03 -32.42 28.89
CA ASP A 13 -74.04 -31.68 30.16
C ASP A 13 -72.85 -32.05 31.06
N GLU A 14 -72.36 -33.29 30.96
CA GLU A 14 -71.22 -33.81 31.72
C GLU A 14 -69.90 -33.69 30.93
N TYR A 15 -69.98 -33.83 29.61
CA TYR A 15 -68.85 -33.74 28.67
C TYR A 15 -69.11 -32.65 27.62
N PRO A 16 -68.87 -31.38 27.96
CA PRO A 16 -69.18 -30.26 27.07
C PRO A 16 -68.27 -30.26 25.84
N CYS A 17 -68.85 -30.55 24.69
CA CYS A 17 -68.20 -30.43 23.38
C CYS A 17 -69.01 -29.52 22.45
N TYR A 18 -68.39 -28.41 22.04
CA TYR A 18 -68.95 -27.41 21.14
C TYR A 18 -68.35 -27.49 19.72
N GLY A 19 -67.62 -28.57 19.42
CA GLY A 19 -67.06 -28.91 18.12
C GLY A 19 -67.62 -30.22 17.54
N VAL A 20 -66.81 -30.92 16.75
CA VAL A 20 -67.08 -32.30 16.30
C VAL A 20 -66.65 -33.25 17.42
N CYS A 21 -67.62 -33.98 17.99
CA CYS A 21 -67.36 -35.00 18.99
C CYS A 21 -67.26 -36.37 18.32
N THR A 22 -66.21 -37.12 18.63
CA THR A 22 -66.02 -38.50 18.20
C THR A 22 -65.76 -39.38 19.42
N ASN A 23 -66.68 -40.31 19.68
CA ASN A 23 -66.56 -41.28 20.76
C ASN A 23 -65.40 -42.24 20.48
N THR A 24 -64.64 -42.58 21.50
CA THR A 24 -63.54 -43.54 21.44
C THR A 24 -63.66 -44.54 22.58
N PRO A 25 -63.13 -45.77 22.48
CA PRO A 25 -63.24 -46.72 23.57
C PRO A 25 -62.62 -46.16 24.88
N GLY A 26 -63.47 -45.90 25.87
CA GLY A 26 -63.13 -45.38 27.19
C GLY A 26 -62.91 -43.85 27.28
N SER A 27 -63.23 -43.07 26.25
CA SER A 27 -63.12 -41.61 26.25
C SER A 27 -63.80 -40.97 25.02
N HIS A 28 -63.87 -39.65 24.95
CA HIS A 28 -64.24 -38.94 23.72
C HIS A 28 -63.16 -37.97 23.26
N THR A 29 -63.21 -37.65 21.97
CA THR A 29 -62.38 -36.62 21.37
C THR A 29 -63.27 -35.48 20.88
N CYS A 30 -63.02 -34.27 21.39
CA CYS A 30 -63.73 -33.07 20.98
C CYS A 30 -62.77 -32.16 20.20
N GLN A 31 -63.04 -31.97 18.91
CA GLN A 31 -62.19 -31.17 18.03
C GLN A 31 -62.98 -30.08 17.31
N CYS A 32 -62.35 -28.93 17.09
CA CYS A 32 -62.99 -27.88 16.31
C CYS A 32 -63.23 -28.34 14.86
N PRO A 33 -64.35 -27.95 14.21
CA PRO A 33 -64.65 -28.32 12.83
C PRO A 33 -63.51 -27.95 11.86
N PRO A 34 -63.35 -28.67 10.73
CA PRO A 34 -62.36 -28.35 9.71
C PRO A 34 -62.41 -26.87 9.31
N GLY A 35 -61.26 -26.17 9.36
CA GLY A 35 -61.16 -24.74 9.08
C GLY A 35 -61.22 -23.80 10.31
N THR A 36 -61.45 -24.35 11.51
CA THR A 36 -61.44 -23.59 12.78
C THR A 36 -60.35 -24.08 13.74
N SER A 37 -59.95 -23.24 14.70
CA SER A 37 -58.98 -23.55 15.75
C SER A 37 -59.33 -22.84 17.05
N GLY A 38 -58.95 -23.44 18.19
CA GLY A 38 -59.25 -22.91 19.52
C GLY A 38 -59.64 -24.03 20.48
N GLY A 39 -60.37 -23.69 21.54
CA GLY A 39 -60.84 -24.66 22.53
C GLY A 39 -62.21 -25.23 22.14
N ALA A 40 -62.28 -26.50 21.76
CA ALA A 40 -63.53 -27.15 21.35
C ALA A 40 -64.49 -27.44 22.53
N THR A 41 -64.00 -27.38 23.77
CA THR A 41 -64.77 -27.60 25.01
C THR A 41 -65.37 -26.33 25.60
N ALA A 42 -65.00 -25.16 25.08
CA ALA A 42 -65.54 -23.87 25.53
C ALA A 42 -66.62 -23.37 24.55
N LYS A 43 -67.71 -22.81 25.10
CA LYS A 43 -68.78 -22.18 24.32
C LYS A 43 -68.19 -21.00 23.51
N ASN A 44 -68.33 -21.03 22.18
CA ASN A 44 -67.68 -20.10 21.23
C ASN A 44 -66.13 -20.15 21.23
N GLY A 45 -65.54 -21.26 21.67
CA GLY A 45 -64.09 -21.42 21.74
C GLY A 45 -63.42 -21.76 20.39
N CYS A 46 -64.16 -22.29 19.42
CA CYS A 46 -63.68 -22.51 18.05
C CYS A 46 -63.80 -21.23 17.23
N ARG A 47 -62.67 -20.70 16.74
CA ARG A 47 -62.61 -19.52 15.87
C ARG A 47 -62.12 -19.91 14.47
N PRO A 48 -62.51 -19.18 13.40
CA PRO A 48 -61.92 -19.38 12.09
C PRO A 48 -60.39 -19.34 12.17
N LYS A 49 -59.71 -20.27 11.50
CA LYS A 49 -58.26 -20.17 11.36
C LYS A 49 -57.95 -18.91 10.55
N ASP A 50 -57.25 -17.94 11.14
CA ASP A 50 -56.89 -16.71 10.45
C ASP A 50 -55.88 -17.01 9.33
N ASN A 51 -56.33 -16.93 8.08
CA ASN A 51 -55.46 -16.99 6.88
C ASN A 51 -54.38 -15.89 6.91
N PHE A 52 -54.64 -14.79 7.62
CA PHE A 52 -53.71 -13.68 7.83
C PHE A 52 -52.43 -14.13 8.54
N THR A 53 -52.51 -15.06 9.50
CA THR A 53 -51.35 -15.59 10.22
C THR A 53 -50.43 -16.43 9.31
N LEU A 54 -51.00 -17.14 8.32
CA LEU A 54 -50.23 -17.90 7.34
C LEU A 54 -49.57 -16.96 6.33
N ALA A 55 -50.32 -15.98 5.81
CA ALA A 55 -49.81 -14.95 4.92
C ALA A 55 -48.70 -14.11 5.59
N LEU A 56 -48.83 -13.78 6.87
CA LEU A 56 -47.80 -13.04 7.61
C LEU A 56 -46.50 -13.86 7.75
N LYS A 57 -46.61 -15.16 8.06
CA LYS A 57 -45.44 -16.05 8.16
C LYS A 57 -44.72 -16.20 6.81
N THR A 58 -45.44 -16.30 5.71
CA THR A 58 -44.84 -16.37 4.37
C THR A 58 -44.18 -15.05 3.99
N VAL A 59 -44.82 -13.90 4.27
CA VAL A 59 -44.25 -12.56 4.02
C VAL A 59 -42.95 -12.37 4.80
N ILE A 60 -42.91 -12.74 6.08
CA ILE A 60 -41.69 -12.65 6.91
C ILE A 60 -40.60 -13.56 6.36
N GLY A 61 -40.92 -14.81 6.02
CA GLY A 61 -39.95 -15.77 5.47
C GLY A 61 -39.34 -15.30 4.15
N VAL A 62 -40.18 -14.77 3.23
CA VAL A 62 -39.72 -14.18 1.97
C VAL A 62 -38.86 -12.94 2.24
N GLY A 63 -39.28 -12.06 3.15
CA GLY A 63 -38.52 -10.87 3.52
C GLY A 63 -37.11 -11.19 4.04
N VAL A 64 -36.99 -12.14 4.98
CA VAL A 64 -35.70 -12.59 5.51
C VAL A 64 -34.86 -13.26 4.41
N GLY A 65 -35.48 -14.09 3.57
CA GLY A 65 -34.78 -14.76 2.46
C GLY A 65 -34.19 -13.77 1.44
N VAL A 66 -34.96 -12.73 1.07
CA VAL A 66 -34.49 -11.66 0.20
C VAL A 66 -33.37 -10.86 0.87
N PHE A 67 -33.52 -10.49 2.14
CA PHE A 67 -32.50 -9.76 2.88
C PHE A 67 -31.18 -10.56 2.97
N MET A 68 -31.23 -11.84 3.34
CA MET A 68 -30.05 -12.70 3.42
C MET A 68 -29.39 -12.90 2.05
N SER A 69 -30.18 -13.01 0.99
CA SER A 69 -29.67 -13.11 -0.39
C SER A 69 -28.95 -11.82 -0.81
N VAL A 70 -29.56 -10.65 -0.55
CA VAL A 70 -28.94 -9.34 -0.85
C VAL A 70 -27.67 -9.14 -0.03
N PHE A 71 -27.69 -9.52 1.24
CA PHE A 71 -26.55 -9.41 2.13
C PHE A 71 -25.39 -10.33 1.72
N MET A 72 -25.69 -11.56 1.32
CA MET A 72 -24.71 -12.48 0.75
C MET A 72 -24.13 -11.93 -0.56
N CYS A 73 -24.96 -11.43 -1.47
CA CYS A 73 -24.52 -10.78 -2.71
C CYS A 73 -23.63 -9.56 -2.44
N PHE A 74 -23.96 -8.74 -1.43
CA PHE A 74 -23.17 -7.59 -1.02
C PHE A 74 -21.79 -8.00 -0.50
N TRP A 75 -21.71 -9.02 0.36
CA TRP A 75 -20.42 -9.52 0.83
C TRP A 75 -19.60 -10.23 -0.25
N LEU A 76 -20.25 -10.96 -1.16
CA LEU A 76 -19.58 -11.53 -2.34
C LEU A 76 -19.02 -10.41 -3.21
N TYR A 77 -19.79 -9.35 -3.44
CA TYR A 77 -19.34 -8.17 -4.18
C TYR A 77 -18.13 -7.50 -3.50
N LEU A 78 -18.19 -7.25 -2.19
CA LEU A 78 -17.06 -6.70 -1.43
C LEU A 78 -15.84 -7.63 -1.49
N GLY A 79 -16.04 -8.94 -1.40
CA GLY A 79 -14.98 -9.94 -1.53
C GLY A 79 -14.33 -9.94 -2.91
N LEU A 80 -15.13 -9.84 -3.97
CA LEU A 80 -14.65 -9.71 -5.35
C LEU A 80 -13.86 -8.41 -5.56
N GLN A 81 -14.36 -7.28 -5.04
CA GLN A 81 -13.66 -5.99 -5.10
C GLN A 81 -12.32 -6.04 -4.35
N LYS A 82 -12.30 -6.60 -3.13
CA LYS A 82 -11.05 -6.80 -2.38
C LYS A 82 -10.05 -7.69 -3.12
N ARG A 83 -10.51 -8.79 -3.72
CA ARG A 83 -9.64 -9.68 -4.52
C ARG A 83 -9.07 -8.97 -5.74
N LYS A 84 -9.87 -8.14 -6.44
CA LYS A 84 -9.38 -7.33 -7.56
C LYS A 84 -8.31 -6.34 -7.12
N LEU A 85 -8.52 -5.64 -6.01
CA LEU A 85 -7.55 -4.70 -5.44
C LEU A 85 -6.24 -5.39 -5.06
N ILE A 86 -6.31 -6.52 -4.32
CA ILE A 86 -5.13 -7.29 -3.92
C ILE A 86 -4.35 -7.77 -5.16
N LYS A 87 -5.06 -8.23 -6.20
CA LYS A 87 -4.44 -8.66 -7.45
C LYS A 87 -3.77 -7.49 -8.18
N ALA A 88 -4.40 -6.31 -8.20
CA ALA A 88 -3.81 -5.10 -8.79
C ALA A 88 -2.55 -4.67 -8.03
N LYS A 89 -2.62 -4.54 -6.70
CA LYS A 89 -1.47 -4.23 -5.83
C LYS A 89 -0.30 -5.20 -6.03
N ARG A 90 -0.59 -6.51 -6.14
CA ARG A 90 0.42 -7.52 -6.45
C ARG A 90 1.05 -7.34 -7.83
N ASN A 91 0.23 -7.08 -8.85
CA ASN A 91 0.72 -6.84 -10.20
C ASN A 91 1.65 -5.62 -10.23
N PHE A 92 1.29 -4.53 -9.55
CA PHE A 92 2.15 -3.35 -9.42
C PHE A 92 3.45 -3.69 -8.69
N PHE A 93 3.37 -4.42 -7.58
CA PHE A 93 4.56 -4.85 -6.84
C PHE A 93 5.52 -5.66 -7.71
N GLU A 94 5.01 -6.60 -8.52
CA GLU A 94 5.82 -7.39 -9.44
C GLU A 94 6.38 -6.54 -10.58
N HIS A 95 5.57 -5.63 -11.13
CA HIS A 95 5.95 -4.74 -12.23
C HIS A 95 7.02 -3.70 -11.85
N ASN A 96 6.92 -3.15 -10.64
CA ASN A 96 7.80 -2.11 -10.10
C ASN A 96 9.10 -2.67 -9.50
N GLY A 97 9.46 -3.93 -9.80
CA GLY A 97 10.73 -4.53 -9.38
C GLY A 97 10.72 -5.15 -7.98
N GLY A 98 9.54 -5.36 -7.37
CA GLY A 98 9.43 -5.92 -6.02
C GLY A 98 9.97 -7.35 -5.87
N VAL A 99 9.98 -8.14 -6.95
CA VAL A 99 10.60 -9.48 -6.95
C VAL A 99 12.13 -9.38 -6.80
N ILE A 100 12.76 -8.45 -7.53
CA ILE A 100 14.21 -8.20 -7.48
C ILE A 100 14.60 -7.72 -6.07
N LEU A 101 13.83 -6.76 -5.53
CA LEU A 101 14.02 -6.26 -4.17
C LEU A 101 13.96 -7.39 -3.13
N GLN A 102 12.94 -8.26 -3.20
CA GLN A 102 12.81 -9.37 -2.25
C GLN A 102 13.98 -10.33 -2.31
N GLN A 103 14.50 -10.63 -3.50
CA GLN A 103 15.67 -11.48 -3.67
C GLN A 103 16.90 -10.85 -3.01
N GLN A 104 17.11 -9.56 -3.20
CA GLN A 104 18.26 -8.85 -2.64
C GLN A 104 18.17 -8.70 -1.11
N MET A 105 16.99 -8.40 -0.57
CA MET A 105 16.76 -8.36 0.88
C MET A 105 17.00 -9.73 1.53
N ARG A 106 16.73 -10.84 0.83
CA ARG A 106 17.03 -12.20 1.31
C ARG A 106 18.53 -12.50 1.29
N SER A 107 19.26 -12.07 0.26
CA SER A 107 20.71 -12.23 0.18
C SER A 107 21.47 -11.39 1.22
N ASN A 108 21.02 -10.16 1.50
CA ASN A 108 21.65 -9.27 2.48
C ASN A 108 21.23 -9.51 3.95
N ARG A 109 20.35 -10.49 4.23
CA ARG A 109 19.98 -10.86 5.61
C ARG A 109 21.14 -11.45 6.43
N GLY A 110 22.28 -11.77 5.80
CA GLY A 110 23.51 -12.17 6.50
C GLY A 110 24.29 -11.01 7.15
N THR A 111 24.01 -9.75 6.79
CA THR A 111 24.73 -8.55 7.28
C THR A 111 23.83 -7.57 8.04
N ALA A 112 22.54 -7.87 8.19
CA ALA A 112 21.61 -7.07 8.99
C ALA A 112 21.75 -7.36 10.50
N VAL A 113 22.89 -6.99 11.10
CA VAL A 113 23.09 -6.99 12.55
C VAL A 113 22.86 -5.56 13.08
N GLY A 114 21.80 -5.41 13.87
CA GLY A 114 21.76 -4.50 15.03
C GLY A 114 21.76 -2.99 14.75
N GLY A 115 20.58 -2.43 14.48
CA GLY A 115 20.30 -0.99 14.54
C GLY A 115 18.99 -0.70 13.83
N GLY A 116 18.01 -0.11 14.51
CA GLY A 116 16.60 0.07 14.07
C GLY A 116 16.34 0.92 12.80
N GLY A 117 17.19 0.87 11.77
CA GLY A 117 17.11 1.68 10.56
C GLY A 117 17.43 0.87 9.29
N GLY A 118 16.73 -0.27 9.12
CA GLY A 118 16.81 -1.13 7.94
C GLY A 118 15.84 -0.68 6.84
N PHE A 119 16.09 -1.13 5.61
CA PHE A 119 15.22 -0.85 4.45
C PHE A 119 13.78 -1.35 4.69
N LYS A 120 12.78 -0.48 4.52
CA LYS A 120 11.35 -0.77 4.74
C LYS A 120 10.54 -0.71 3.45
N ILE A 121 9.57 -1.61 3.30
CA ILE A 121 8.51 -1.49 2.28
C ILE A 121 7.33 -0.78 2.92
N PHE A 122 7.02 0.42 2.43
CA PHE A 122 5.95 1.30 2.90
C PHE A 122 4.66 1.02 2.12
N SER A 123 3.51 1.21 2.77
CA SER A 123 2.22 1.21 2.07
C SER A 123 1.90 2.60 1.53
N GLU A 124 1.04 2.67 0.51
CA GLU A 124 0.56 3.94 -0.05
C GLU A 124 -0.09 4.81 1.03
N GLU A 125 -0.92 4.19 1.87
CA GLU A 125 -1.68 4.88 2.92
C GLU A 125 -0.75 5.51 3.98
N GLU A 126 0.39 4.85 4.28
CA GLU A 126 1.41 5.38 5.19
C GLU A 126 2.07 6.65 4.60
N LEU A 127 2.43 6.61 3.31
CA LEU A 127 3.06 7.75 2.64
C LEU A 127 2.09 8.88 2.35
N GLU A 128 0.82 8.59 2.06
CA GLU A 128 -0.25 9.57 1.95
C GLU A 128 -0.43 10.31 3.27
N LYS A 129 -0.54 9.59 4.38
CA LYS A 129 -0.66 10.19 5.71
C LYS A 129 0.56 11.06 6.03
N ALA A 130 1.76 10.56 5.76
CA ALA A 130 3.01 11.27 6.05
C ALA A 130 3.16 12.59 5.25
N THR A 131 2.56 12.67 4.06
CA THR A 131 2.67 13.82 3.14
C THR A 131 1.41 14.69 3.10
N ASN A 132 0.44 14.44 4.00
CA ASN A 132 -0.88 15.08 3.96
C ASN A 132 -1.56 14.94 2.58
N ASN A 133 -1.63 13.73 2.07
CA ASN A 133 -2.14 13.38 0.73
C ASN A 133 -1.35 14.05 -0.41
N PHE A 134 -0.01 14.02 -0.33
CA PHE A 134 0.88 14.64 -1.31
C PHE A 134 0.58 16.13 -1.53
N ALA A 135 0.33 16.86 -0.43
CA ALA A 135 -0.03 18.28 -0.49
C ALA A 135 1.08 19.12 -1.14
N THR A 136 0.68 20.19 -1.85
CA THR A 136 1.60 21.01 -2.64
C THR A 136 2.59 21.81 -1.81
N ASP A 137 2.24 22.13 -0.56
CA ASP A 137 3.10 22.79 0.43
C ASP A 137 4.19 21.86 0.99
N GLN A 138 4.05 20.54 0.81
CA GLN A 138 5.07 19.57 1.16
C GLN A 138 6.10 19.33 0.05
N VAL A 139 6.00 20.00 -1.11
CA VAL A 139 6.92 19.78 -2.23
C VAL A 139 8.29 20.39 -1.93
N LEU A 140 9.32 19.55 -1.91
CA LEU A 140 10.73 19.95 -1.79
C LEU A 140 11.35 20.28 -3.15
N GLY A 141 10.91 19.59 -4.21
CA GLY A 141 11.47 19.78 -5.55
C GLY A 141 10.65 19.09 -6.64
N ARG A 142 10.80 19.60 -7.87
CA ARG A 142 10.21 19.03 -9.09
C ARG A 142 11.29 18.91 -10.14
N GLY A 143 11.40 17.75 -10.80
CA GLY A 143 12.46 17.49 -11.77
C GLY A 143 12.05 16.56 -12.90
N GLY A 144 13.02 16.14 -13.70
CA GLY A 144 12.85 15.12 -14.75
C GLY A 144 12.26 13.81 -14.18
N HIS A 145 12.79 13.41 -13.02
CA HIS A 145 12.56 12.12 -12.38
C HIS A 145 11.30 12.03 -11.52
N GLY A 146 10.58 13.13 -11.28
CA GLY A 146 9.40 13.13 -10.41
C GLY A 146 9.22 14.37 -9.56
N ILE A 147 8.46 14.19 -8.49
CA ILE A 147 8.22 15.19 -7.44
C ILE A 147 8.72 14.61 -6.13
N VAL A 148 9.47 15.42 -5.37
CA VAL A 148 9.94 15.05 -4.03
C VAL A 148 9.11 15.79 -3.00
N TYR A 149 8.52 15.05 -2.07
CA TYR A 149 7.71 15.57 -0.97
C TYR A 149 8.47 15.41 0.35
N LYS A 150 8.32 16.36 1.26
CA LYS A 150 8.62 16.19 2.67
C LYS A 150 7.50 15.37 3.29
N GLY A 151 7.86 14.42 4.15
CA GLY A 151 6.91 13.65 4.93
C GLY A 151 7.35 13.49 6.37
N VAL A 152 6.40 13.24 7.26
CA VAL A 152 6.64 12.87 8.66
C VAL A 152 5.96 11.53 8.90
N LEU A 153 6.75 10.48 9.17
CA LEU A 153 6.26 9.13 9.45
C LEU A 153 5.59 9.08 10.84
N GLU A 154 4.89 7.98 11.15
CA GLU A 154 4.20 7.80 12.43
C GLU A 154 5.13 7.78 13.65
N ASP A 155 6.40 7.46 13.44
CA ASP A 155 7.46 7.50 14.47
C ASP A 155 8.15 8.87 14.56
N GLU A 156 7.57 9.91 13.97
CA GLU A 156 8.09 11.28 13.88
C GLU A 156 9.36 11.42 13.02
N THR A 157 9.77 10.35 12.32
CA THR A 157 10.90 10.44 11.39
C THR A 157 10.53 11.31 10.19
N VAL A 158 11.29 12.38 9.98
CA VAL A 158 11.16 13.24 8.79
C VAL A 158 11.87 12.59 7.61
N VAL A 159 11.17 12.46 6.48
CA VAL A 159 11.64 11.77 5.28
C VAL A 159 11.45 12.62 4.03
N ALA A 160 12.20 12.30 2.99
CA ALA A 160 11.96 12.78 1.63
C ALA A 160 11.38 11.65 0.78
N ILE A 161 10.22 11.87 0.16
CA ILE A 161 9.48 10.88 -0.62
C ILE A 161 9.51 11.31 -2.08
N LYS A 162 10.29 10.60 -2.90
CA LYS A 162 10.33 10.79 -4.36
C LYS A 162 9.21 9.97 -4.98
N LYS A 163 8.19 10.65 -5.49
CA LYS A 163 7.14 10.07 -6.32
C LYS A 163 7.52 10.29 -7.77
N SER A 164 7.77 9.20 -8.49
CA SER A 164 8.16 9.25 -9.89
C SER A 164 7.03 9.83 -10.77
N LYS A 165 7.32 10.15 -12.02
CA LYS A 165 6.26 10.51 -12.98
C LYS A 165 5.49 9.28 -13.44
N MET A 166 4.33 9.50 -14.08
CA MET A 166 3.56 8.47 -14.78
C MET A 166 4.52 7.63 -15.63
N MET A 167 4.53 6.33 -15.38
CA MET A 167 5.59 5.41 -15.79
C MET A 167 5.48 5.03 -17.27
N GLU A 168 6.41 5.50 -18.10
CA GLU A 168 6.80 4.77 -19.30
C GLU A 168 7.77 3.63 -18.94
N LYS A 169 8.01 2.67 -19.86
CA LYS A 169 8.92 1.53 -19.61
C LYS A 169 10.34 1.96 -19.22
N SER A 170 10.80 3.13 -19.68
CA SER A 170 12.09 3.72 -19.30
C SER A 170 12.14 4.09 -17.82
N ASP A 171 11.05 4.66 -17.30
CA ASP A 171 10.99 5.26 -15.97
C ASP A 171 10.98 4.18 -14.89
N ILE A 172 10.38 3.02 -15.19
CA ILE A 172 10.41 1.84 -14.32
C ILE A 172 11.84 1.31 -14.19
N LYS A 173 12.60 1.31 -15.29
CA LYS A 173 14.01 0.88 -15.28
C LYS A 173 14.89 1.85 -14.51
N GLU A 174 14.57 3.14 -14.56
CA GLU A 174 15.26 4.17 -13.80
C GLU A 174 15.01 3.99 -12.30
N PHE A 175 13.73 3.89 -11.92
CA PHE A 175 13.31 3.64 -10.54
C PHE A 175 13.97 2.38 -9.95
N ALA A 176 13.86 1.24 -10.65
CA ALA A 176 14.39 -0.03 -10.16
C ALA A 176 15.92 0.00 -10.02
N ARG A 177 16.59 0.75 -10.90
CA ARG A 177 18.04 0.92 -10.87
C ARG A 177 18.49 1.83 -9.74
N GLU A 178 17.82 2.97 -9.55
CA GLU A 178 18.08 3.87 -8.42
C GLU A 178 17.92 3.12 -7.09
N MET A 179 16.83 2.37 -6.94
CA MET A 179 16.60 1.50 -5.77
C MET A 179 17.73 0.48 -5.58
N LEU A 180 18.11 -0.23 -6.65
CA LEU A 180 19.17 -1.24 -6.63
C LEU A 180 20.52 -0.63 -6.23
N ILE A 181 20.91 0.51 -6.82
CA ILE A 181 22.18 1.19 -6.56
C ILE A 181 22.23 1.68 -5.11
N LEU A 182 21.22 2.43 -4.68
CA LEU A 182 21.20 3.02 -3.34
C LEU A 182 21.10 1.98 -2.22
N SER A 183 20.47 0.84 -2.46
CA SER A 183 20.43 -0.26 -1.50
C SER A 183 21.80 -0.93 -1.25
N GLN A 184 22.79 -0.67 -2.11
CA GLN A 184 24.16 -1.18 -1.99
C GLN A 184 25.14 -0.16 -1.40
N ILE A 185 24.75 1.13 -1.34
CA ILE A 185 25.59 2.20 -0.82
C ILE A 185 25.33 2.39 0.67
N ASN A 186 26.41 2.40 1.45
CA ASN A 186 26.38 2.83 2.85
C ASN A 186 27.54 3.78 3.11
N HIS A 187 27.33 5.06 2.82
CA HIS A 187 28.33 6.11 2.96
C HIS A 187 27.72 7.37 3.59
N ARG A 188 28.46 8.05 4.48
CA ARG A 188 27.95 9.21 5.23
C ARG A 188 27.58 10.40 4.31
N ASN A 189 28.34 10.56 3.23
CA ASN A 189 28.17 11.63 2.23
C ASN A 189 27.34 11.22 1.02
N VAL A 190 26.55 10.14 1.14
CA VAL A 190 25.52 9.78 0.15
C VAL A 190 24.18 9.77 0.88
N VAL A 191 23.12 10.24 0.21
CA VAL A 191 21.77 10.20 0.77
C VAL A 191 21.33 8.75 1.01
N LYS A 192 20.86 8.47 2.22
CA LYS A 192 20.42 7.13 2.61
C LYS A 192 19.00 6.85 2.10
N LEU A 193 18.86 5.74 1.37
CA LEU A 193 17.56 5.17 1.03
C LEU A 193 17.01 4.39 2.22
N LEU A 194 15.85 4.81 2.74
CA LEU A 194 15.18 4.20 3.87
C LEU A 194 14.17 3.13 3.44
N GLY A 195 13.63 3.24 2.22
CA GLY A 195 12.67 2.28 1.72
C GLY A 195 11.99 2.66 0.42
N CYS A 196 10.93 1.92 0.09
CA CYS A 196 10.12 2.17 -1.10
C CYS A 196 8.66 1.76 -0.92
N CYS A 197 7.79 2.24 -1.81
CA CYS A 197 6.42 1.78 -1.99
C CYS A 197 6.24 1.34 -3.45
N LEU A 198 5.85 0.07 -3.63
CA LEU A 198 5.85 -0.60 -4.95
C LEU A 198 4.48 -1.13 -5.36
N ASP A 199 3.54 -1.26 -4.43
CA ASP A 199 2.19 -1.82 -4.65
C ASP A 199 1.19 -0.79 -5.22
N VAL A 200 1.73 0.22 -5.91
CA VAL A 200 1.03 1.39 -6.46
C VAL A 200 1.33 1.55 -7.94
N GLU A 201 0.47 2.25 -8.67
CA GLU A 201 0.68 2.51 -10.11
C GLU A 201 1.96 3.31 -10.37
N VAL A 202 2.25 4.29 -9.50
CA VAL A 202 3.46 5.13 -9.58
C VAL A 202 4.32 4.87 -8.35
N PRO A 203 5.44 4.13 -8.49
CA PRO A 203 6.24 3.72 -7.36
C PRO A 203 6.95 4.92 -6.70
N MET A 204 7.31 4.75 -5.43
CA MET A 204 7.89 5.81 -4.60
C MET A 204 9.14 5.31 -3.87
N LEU A 205 10.14 6.19 -3.75
CA LEU A 205 11.34 5.97 -2.95
C LEU A 205 11.33 6.89 -1.73
N VAL A 206 11.74 6.35 -0.58
CA VAL A 206 11.75 7.05 0.71
C VAL A 206 13.19 7.19 1.17
N TYR A 207 13.65 8.42 1.36
CA TYR A 207 15.01 8.79 1.71
C TYR A 207 15.05 9.47 3.08
N GLU A 208 16.23 9.52 3.67
CA GLU A 208 16.49 10.46 4.76
C GLU A 208 16.19 11.89 4.30
N TYR A 209 15.62 12.71 5.18
CA TYR A 209 15.42 14.12 4.91
C TYR A 209 16.72 14.90 5.19
N VAL A 210 17.14 15.71 4.21
CA VAL A 210 18.32 16.57 4.29
C VAL A 210 17.85 18.04 4.28
N SER A 211 18.12 18.75 5.36
CA SER A 211 17.35 19.92 5.79
C SER A 211 17.73 21.25 5.12
N ASN A 212 19.00 21.48 4.77
CA ASN A 212 19.46 22.74 4.19
C ASN A 212 19.35 22.77 2.65
N GLY A 213 18.62 21.82 2.06
CA GLY A 213 18.37 21.78 0.62
C GLY A 213 19.63 21.50 -0.20
N THR A 214 19.69 22.04 -1.41
CA THR A 214 20.77 21.78 -2.38
C THR A 214 21.92 22.76 -2.24
N LEU A 215 23.12 22.32 -2.61
CA LEU A 215 24.30 23.16 -2.73
C LEU A 215 24.07 24.28 -3.77
N TYR A 216 23.27 24.04 -4.81
CA TYR A 216 22.86 25.08 -5.76
C TYR A 216 22.15 26.25 -5.07
N HIS A 217 21.17 25.97 -4.21
CA HIS A 217 20.49 27.00 -3.43
C HIS A 217 21.41 27.64 -2.40
N PHE A 218 22.33 26.88 -1.83
CA PHE A 218 23.34 27.42 -0.93
C PHE A 218 24.27 28.41 -1.66
N ILE A 219 24.80 28.11 -2.85
CA ILE A 219 25.74 29.03 -3.52
C ILE A 219 25.06 30.23 -4.20
N HIS A 220 23.79 30.10 -4.61
CA HIS A 220 23.06 31.13 -5.37
C HIS A 220 21.92 31.81 -4.58
N GLY A 221 21.60 31.33 -3.39
CA GLY A 221 20.52 31.84 -2.55
C GLY A 221 20.82 33.22 -1.98
N LYS A 222 19.78 34.06 -1.88
CA LYS A 222 19.87 35.46 -1.41
C LYS A 222 20.04 35.60 0.11
N GLU A 223 19.92 34.51 0.88
CA GLU A 223 19.87 34.55 2.35
C GLU A 223 21.21 34.27 3.05
N LEU A 224 22.28 33.98 2.32
CA LEU A 224 23.57 33.76 2.97
C LEU A 224 24.21 35.10 3.32
N ASN A 225 24.30 35.34 4.63
CA ASN A 225 25.31 36.20 5.20
C ASN A 225 26.64 35.90 4.50
N ASN A 226 27.26 36.95 3.96
CA ASN A 226 28.40 36.99 3.04
C ASN A 226 29.68 36.24 3.47
N ASP A 227 29.64 35.42 4.51
CA ASP A 227 30.79 34.81 5.17
C ASP A 227 30.65 33.28 5.27
N THR A 228 30.28 32.63 4.16
CA THR A 228 30.59 31.20 4.02
C THR A 228 32.09 31.05 3.90
N ALA A 229 32.74 30.90 5.05
CA ALA A 229 34.18 30.72 5.17
C ALA A 229 34.65 29.69 4.13
N LEU A 230 35.74 30.02 3.44
CA LEU A 230 36.37 29.16 2.43
C LEU A 230 36.54 27.72 2.94
N ASP A 231 36.84 27.55 4.23
CA ASP A 231 36.89 26.28 4.94
C ASP A 231 35.65 25.40 4.74
N THR A 232 34.45 25.98 4.88
CA THR A 232 33.20 25.22 4.72
C THR A 232 33.00 24.78 3.27
N ARG A 233 33.36 25.63 2.30
CA ARG A 233 33.28 25.28 0.88
C ARG A 233 34.26 24.16 0.52
N LEU A 234 35.49 24.23 1.04
CA LEU A 234 36.50 23.19 0.86
C LEU A 234 36.07 21.87 1.49
N ARG A 235 35.46 21.91 2.69
CA ARG A 235 34.89 20.73 3.34
C ARG A 235 33.79 20.08 2.49
N ILE A 236 32.82 20.86 2.00
CA ILE A 236 31.75 20.38 1.13
C ILE A 236 32.31 19.72 -0.14
N ALA A 237 33.32 20.34 -0.76
CA ALA A 237 33.98 19.80 -1.95
C ALA A 237 34.70 18.48 -1.65
N ALA A 238 35.46 18.41 -0.55
CA ALA A 238 36.15 17.20 -0.12
C ALA A 238 35.18 16.06 0.20
N GLU A 239 34.10 16.32 0.93
CA GLU A 239 33.06 15.34 1.27
C GLU A 239 32.32 14.82 0.03
N SER A 240 32.05 15.69 -0.95
CA SER A 240 31.43 15.31 -2.22
C SER A 240 32.38 14.43 -3.05
N ALA A 241 33.67 14.79 -3.08
CA ALA A 241 34.70 13.99 -3.74
C ALA A 241 34.91 12.63 -3.06
N GLU A 242 34.86 12.56 -1.73
CA GLU A 242 34.95 11.30 -0.97
C GLU A 242 33.78 10.36 -1.30
N ALA A 243 32.56 10.90 -1.43
CA ALA A 243 31.41 10.13 -1.89
C ALA A 243 31.61 9.54 -3.30
N LEU A 244 32.09 10.36 -4.25
CA LEU A 244 32.37 9.90 -5.62
C LEU A 244 33.49 8.85 -5.65
N ALA A 245 34.58 9.10 -4.93
CA ALA A 245 35.69 8.16 -4.82
C ALA A 245 35.23 6.81 -4.25
N TYR A 246 34.40 6.83 -3.20
CA TYR A 246 33.79 5.61 -2.65
C TYR A 246 32.99 4.84 -3.73
N MET A 247 32.13 5.54 -4.48
CA MET A 247 31.30 4.93 -5.53
C MET A 247 32.14 4.34 -6.67
N HIS A 248 33.21 5.01 -7.10
CA HIS A 248 34.06 4.55 -8.20
C HIS A 248 35.01 3.42 -7.81
N THR A 249 35.51 3.40 -6.57
CA THR A 249 36.64 2.52 -6.20
C THR A 249 36.29 1.46 -5.16
N SER A 250 35.35 1.76 -4.26
CA SER A 250 35.06 0.93 -3.08
C SER A 250 33.73 0.19 -3.20
N ALA A 251 32.77 0.73 -3.95
CA ALA A 251 31.56 0.01 -4.28
C ALA A 251 31.85 -1.18 -5.22
N SER A 252 31.13 -2.28 -5.04
CA SER A 252 31.29 -3.48 -5.86
C SER A 252 29.92 -4.01 -6.32
N PRO A 253 29.60 -3.94 -7.62
CA PRO A 253 30.42 -3.33 -8.69
C PRO A 253 30.55 -1.80 -8.54
N PRO A 254 31.55 -1.16 -9.17
CA PRO A 254 31.69 0.29 -9.16
C PRO A 254 30.42 0.99 -9.67
N ILE A 255 30.15 2.17 -9.13
CA ILE A 255 28.93 2.94 -9.40
C ILE A 255 29.31 4.25 -10.05
N LEU A 256 28.79 4.51 -11.24
CA LEU A 256 28.92 5.78 -11.98
C LEU A 256 27.67 6.61 -11.71
N HIS A 257 27.82 7.86 -11.25
CA HIS A 257 26.69 8.70 -10.89
C HIS A 257 25.96 9.24 -12.13
N GLY A 258 26.69 9.77 -13.11
CA GLY A 258 26.21 10.24 -14.41
C GLY A 258 25.48 11.59 -14.42
N ASP A 259 25.35 12.27 -13.28
CA ASP A 259 24.67 13.58 -13.19
C ASP A 259 25.17 14.38 -11.97
N VAL A 260 26.49 14.46 -11.80
CA VAL A 260 27.11 15.23 -10.71
C VAL A 260 26.92 16.72 -10.96
N LYS A 261 26.16 17.39 -10.08
CA LYS A 261 25.90 18.83 -10.15
C LYS A 261 25.55 19.38 -8.76
N THR A 262 25.64 20.70 -8.60
CA THR A 262 25.32 21.37 -7.32
C THR A 262 23.85 21.21 -6.90
N ALA A 263 22.94 20.93 -7.83
CA ALA A 263 21.55 20.60 -7.51
C ALA A 263 21.36 19.19 -6.94
N ASN A 264 22.32 18.28 -7.16
CA ASN A 264 22.30 16.89 -6.69
C ASN A 264 23.20 16.67 -5.45
N ILE A 265 23.81 17.73 -4.92
CA ILE A 265 24.52 17.71 -3.64
C ILE A 265 23.61 18.40 -2.61
N LEU A 266 23.16 17.67 -1.60
CA LEU A 266 22.35 18.18 -0.51
C LEU A 266 23.22 18.54 0.70
N LEU A 267 22.76 19.45 1.53
CA LEU A 267 23.44 19.88 2.76
C LEU A 267 22.56 19.59 3.97
N ASP A 268 23.09 18.87 4.95
CA ASP A 268 22.39 18.65 6.22
C ASP A 268 22.50 19.87 7.16
N ASN A 269 21.92 19.77 8.35
CA ASN A 269 21.94 20.82 9.38
C ASN A 269 23.36 21.30 9.74
N ASN A 270 24.37 20.45 9.60
CA ASN A 270 25.77 20.75 9.90
C ASN A 270 26.56 21.20 8.65
N LEU A 271 25.87 21.41 7.53
CA LEU A 271 26.45 21.66 6.20
C LEU A 271 27.35 20.52 5.72
N THR A 272 27.06 19.29 6.16
CA THR A 272 27.68 18.08 5.62
C THR A 272 27.10 17.79 4.24
N ALA A 273 27.95 17.54 3.25
CA ALA A 273 27.54 17.23 1.90
C ALA A 273 27.02 15.79 1.78
N LYS A 274 25.89 15.63 1.08
CA LYS A 274 25.30 14.35 0.71
C LYS A 274 24.95 14.32 -0.77
N VAL A 275 25.60 13.45 -1.53
CA VAL A 275 25.30 13.20 -2.95
C VAL A 275 23.94 12.50 -3.07
N SER A 276 23.12 12.93 -4.03
CA SER A 276 21.73 12.52 -4.21
C SER A 276 21.35 12.42 -5.70
N ASP A 277 20.13 11.92 -5.98
CA ASP A 277 19.55 11.73 -7.31
C ASP A 277 20.32 10.76 -8.22
N PHE A 278 20.08 9.47 -7.97
CA PHE A 278 20.76 8.36 -8.64
C PHE A 278 20.00 7.83 -9.87
N GLY A 279 19.05 8.62 -10.41
CA GLY A 279 18.23 8.22 -11.55
C GLY A 279 19.06 7.96 -12.82
N ALA A 280 20.10 8.77 -13.06
CA ALA A 280 21.01 8.61 -14.20
C ALA A 280 22.15 7.59 -13.95
N SER A 281 22.27 7.07 -12.74
CA SER A 281 23.42 6.28 -12.32
C SER A 281 23.46 4.89 -12.95
N LYS A 282 24.66 4.32 -13.07
CA LYS A 282 24.90 3.01 -13.68
C LYS A 282 25.89 2.22 -12.85
N LEU A 283 25.68 0.91 -12.76
CA LEU A 283 26.74 0.01 -12.33
C LEU A 283 27.73 -0.10 -13.48
N ALA A 284 29.02 0.12 -13.22
CA ALA A 284 30.06 -0.07 -14.20
C ALA A 284 30.04 -1.54 -14.66
N PRO A 285 30.08 -1.81 -15.98
CA PRO A 285 30.09 -3.17 -16.48
C PRO A 285 31.36 -3.90 -16.01
N SER A 286 31.22 -5.20 -15.67
CA SER A 286 32.36 -6.03 -15.26
C SER A 286 33.30 -6.37 -16.42
N ASP A 287 32.82 -6.26 -17.66
CA ASP A 287 33.56 -6.50 -18.90
C ASP A 287 33.38 -5.29 -19.84
N GLU A 288 34.43 -4.88 -20.56
CA GLU A 288 34.48 -3.69 -21.46
C GLU A 288 33.43 -3.68 -22.60
N VAL A 289 32.59 -4.71 -22.71
CA VAL A 289 31.61 -4.86 -23.78
C VAL A 289 30.21 -4.69 -23.24
N GLN A 290 29.72 -3.45 -23.10
CA GLN A 290 28.28 -3.20 -23.16
C GLN A 290 27.86 -1.77 -23.55
N ILE A 291 27.33 -1.71 -24.78
CA ILE A 291 26.15 -0.97 -25.29
C ILE A 291 26.10 0.53 -25.00
N ALA A 292 26.27 1.33 -26.07
CA ALA A 292 25.85 2.73 -26.15
C ALA A 292 24.48 2.91 -25.48
N THR A 293 24.48 3.58 -24.33
CA THR A 293 23.26 3.87 -23.59
C THR A 293 22.80 5.27 -23.96
N LEU A 294 21.49 5.52 -23.86
CA LEU A 294 20.95 6.87 -24.01
C LEU A 294 21.75 7.81 -23.09
N VAL A 295 22.29 8.88 -23.68
CA VAL A 295 23.02 9.90 -22.91
C VAL A 295 22.03 10.57 -21.96
N GLN A 296 22.35 10.54 -20.67
CA GLN A 296 21.59 11.18 -19.60
C GLN A 296 22.53 12.10 -18.81
N GLY A 297 22.01 13.21 -18.33
CA GLY A 297 22.75 14.17 -17.52
C GLY A 297 22.32 15.61 -17.81
N THR A 298 22.98 16.56 -17.17
CA THR A 298 22.63 17.98 -17.25
C THR A 298 23.55 18.74 -18.19
N CYS A 299 22.97 19.50 -19.13
CA CYS A 299 23.73 20.35 -20.04
C CYS A 299 24.60 21.36 -19.25
N GLY A 300 25.86 21.50 -19.63
CA GLY A 300 26.87 22.29 -18.91
C GLY A 300 27.69 21.49 -17.89
N TYR A 301 27.21 20.32 -17.47
CA TYR A 301 27.94 19.35 -16.62
C TYR A 301 28.32 18.07 -17.38
N LEU A 302 27.67 17.81 -18.52
CA LEU A 302 27.93 16.62 -19.33
C LEU A 302 29.36 16.60 -19.89
N ASP A 303 30.03 15.49 -19.67
CA ASP A 303 31.30 15.14 -20.30
C ASP A 303 31.17 15.11 -21.84
N PRO A 304 31.98 15.90 -22.58
CA PRO A 304 31.94 15.91 -24.04
C PRO A 304 32.33 14.56 -24.66
N GLU A 305 33.20 13.77 -24.04
CA GLU A 305 33.55 12.44 -24.54
C GLU A 305 32.37 11.47 -24.38
N TYR A 306 31.70 11.49 -23.22
CA TYR A 306 30.45 10.73 -23.04
C TYR A 306 29.38 11.10 -24.09
N LEU A 307 29.24 12.39 -24.40
CA LEU A 307 28.31 12.86 -25.43
C LEU A 307 28.61 12.30 -26.83
N MET A 308 29.89 12.14 -27.17
CA MET A 308 30.31 11.64 -28.49
C MET A 308 30.29 10.11 -28.57
N THR A 309 30.73 9.44 -27.51
CA THR A 309 30.95 7.98 -27.49
C THR A 309 29.74 7.20 -27.01
N CYS A 310 28.81 7.86 -26.30
CA CYS A 310 27.72 7.24 -25.55
C CYS A 310 28.20 6.22 -24.48
N GLN A 311 29.46 6.35 -24.04
CA GLN A 311 30.08 5.52 -23.00
C GLN A 311 30.27 6.33 -21.73
N LEU A 312 29.55 5.95 -20.67
CA LEU A 312 29.71 6.58 -19.36
C LEU A 312 30.87 5.90 -18.63
N THR A 313 31.82 6.68 -18.11
CA THR A 313 32.97 6.21 -17.33
C THR A 313 33.07 6.92 -15.99
N ASP A 314 33.99 6.51 -15.11
CA ASP A 314 34.31 7.24 -13.88
C ASP A 314 34.83 8.65 -14.19
N LYS A 315 35.53 8.82 -15.32
CA LYS A 315 36.01 10.12 -15.79
C LYS A 315 34.91 11.06 -16.21
N SER A 316 33.76 10.54 -16.62
CA SER A 316 32.61 11.36 -16.96
C SER A 316 31.96 12.02 -15.74
N ASP A 317 32.22 11.51 -14.52
CA ASP A 317 31.77 12.12 -13.26
C ASP A 317 32.75 13.17 -12.70
N VAL A 318 34.00 13.22 -13.19
CA VAL A 318 35.10 14.09 -12.71
C VAL A 318 35.18 15.37 -13.51
#